data_AF-A0A7R9C4I4-F1
#
_entry.id   AF-A0A7R9C4I4-F1
#
_cell.length_a   1.000
_cell.length_b   1.000
_cell.length_c   1.000
_cell.angle_alpha   90.00
_cell.angle_beta   90.00
_cell.angle_gamma   90.00
#
_symmetry.space_group_name_H-M   'P 1'
#
loop_
_entity.id
_entity.type
_entity.pdbx_description
1 polymer ?
#
loop_
_entity_poly.entity_id
_entity_poly.type
_entity_poly.pdbx_seq_one_letter_code
_entity_poly.pdbx_strand_id
1 'polypeptide(L)'
;EQLRADAVIYGIGIVPNAQLAVDAGLAVDSAIQVNEHCQTSHPDIYAAGDVATQLRADGQYRRVETWENANLQAGIFARHVMSVEHPKANPAWFWTDQLDINYQFVGDMAAAEWIVRGEIRPELRAASSFVLFGVTDGVIVGGITVNAAKDMRHLKKMIGKQVIFDAEKHLDVLQDLRKIA
;
A
#
# COMPACT_ATOMS: atom_id res chain seq x y z
N GLU A 1 -15.74 -32.71 1.71
CA GLU A 1 -14.50 -33.43 1.41
C GLU A 1 -13.67 -33.57 2.68
N GLN A 2 -12.83 -34.60 2.83
CA GLN A 2 -11.91 -34.77 3.97
C GLN A 2 -10.46 -34.77 3.48
N LEU A 3 -9.60 -33.97 4.11
CA LEU A 3 -8.16 -33.87 3.81
C LEU A 3 -7.35 -34.40 5.00
N ARG A 4 -6.33 -35.24 4.74
CA ARG A 4 -5.41 -35.76 5.78
C ARG A 4 -4.11 -34.95 5.74
N ALA A 5 -3.66 -34.43 6.89
CA ALA A 5 -2.43 -33.66 7.01
C ALA A 5 -1.75 -33.89 8.36
N ASP A 6 -0.42 -33.80 8.40
CA ASP A 6 0.38 -33.89 9.64
C ASP A 6 0.44 -32.55 10.39
N ALA A 7 0.20 -31.43 9.69
CA ALA A 7 0.14 -30.09 10.25
C ALA A 7 -0.86 -29.21 9.48
N VAL A 8 -1.39 -28.19 10.16
CA VAL A 8 -2.30 -27.18 9.59
C VAL A 8 -1.81 -25.79 9.99
N ILE A 9 -1.71 -24.89 9.01
CA ILE A 9 -1.41 -23.47 9.22
C ILE A 9 -2.62 -22.68 8.73
N TYR A 10 -3.16 -21.77 9.55
CA TYR A 10 -4.27 -20.91 9.18
C TYR A 10 -3.87 -19.43 9.29
N GLY A 11 -4.13 -18.69 8.23
CA GLY A 11 -3.96 -17.24 8.17
C GLY A 11 -5.20 -16.63 7.53
N ILE A 12 -6.23 -16.38 8.35
CA ILE A 12 -7.56 -15.94 7.90
C ILE A 12 -7.81 -14.45 8.18
N GLY A 13 -6.74 -13.68 8.34
CA GLY A 13 -6.75 -12.28 8.75
C GLY A 13 -6.41 -12.07 10.23
N ILE A 14 -6.36 -10.81 10.64
CA ILE A 14 -6.02 -10.37 12.00
C ILE A 14 -7.19 -9.62 12.64
N VAL A 15 -7.23 -9.62 13.97
CA VAL A 15 -8.13 -8.77 14.77
C VAL A 15 -7.28 -7.73 15.50
N PRO A 16 -7.55 -6.42 15.34
CA PRO A 16 -6.82 -5.37 16.04
C PRO A 16 -6.93 -5.47 17.57
N ASN A 17 -5.82 -5.26 18.28
CA ASN A 17 -5.79 -5.23 19.75
C ASN A 17 -6.30 -3.89 20.31
N ALA A 18 -7.59 -3.59 20.12
CA ALA A 18 -8.19 -2.31 20.49
C ALA A 18 -8.83 -2.28 21.89
N GLN A 19 -8.79 -3.37 22.66
CA GLN A 19 -9.54 -3.50 23.93
C GLN A 19 -9.23 -2.38 24.94
N LEU A 20 -7.95 -2.01 25.10
CA LEU A 20 -7.56 -0.93 26.02
C LEU A 20 -8.21 0.41 25.63
N ALA A 21 -8.32 0.69 24.33
CA ALA A 21 -8.96 1.90 23.84
C ALA A 21 -10.48 1.88 24.07
N VAL A 22 -11.11 0.72 23.90
CA VAL A 22 -12.53 0.51 24.24
C VAL A 22 -12.78 0.75 25.72
N ASP A 23 -11.99 0.13 26.58
CA ASP A 23 -12.12 0.25 28.04
C ASP A 23 -11.87 1.69 28.52
N ALA A 24 -11.01 2.43 27.81
CA ALA A 24 -10.74 3.85 28.06
C ALA A 24 -11.80 4.81 27.45
N GLY A 25 -12.82 4.30 26.76
CA GLY A 25 -13.88 5.11 26.15
C GLY A 25 -13.46 5.90 24.91
N LEU A 26 -12.43 5.46 24.20
CA LEU A 26 -11.99 6.07 22.95
C LEU A 26 -12.93 5.70 21.79
N ALA A 27 -12.92 6.52 20.73
CA ALA A 27 -13.60 6.19 19.48
C ALA A 27 -12.94 4.95 18.82
N VAL A 28 -13.71 3.88 18.74
CA VAL A 28 -13.29 2.59 18.19
C VAL A 28 -14.39 2.05 17.28
N ASP A 29 -14.00 1.49 16.14
CA ASP A 29 -14.86 0.66 15.29
C ASP A 29 -14.46 -0.84 15.39
N SER A 30 -13.85 -1.38 14.35
CA SER A 30 -13.00 -2.57 14.33
C SER A 30 -11.57 -2.30 14.85
N ALA A 31 -11.14 -1.04 14.88
CA ALA A 31 -9.83 -0.60 15.36
C ALA A 31 -9.92 0.83 15.94
N ILE A 32 -8.81 1.34 16.48
CA ILE A 32 -8.77 2.67 17.11
C ILE A 32 -8.85 3.75 16.03
N GLN A 33 -9.87 4.59 16.08
CA GLN A 33 -10.00 5.69 15.13
C GLN A 33 -9.00 6.79 15.44
N VAL A 34 -8.26 7.22 14.42
CA VAL A 34 -7.32 8.33 14.52
C VAL A 34 -7.48 9.33 13.39
N ASN A 35 -7.17 10.59 13.70
CA ASN A 35 -7.11 11.66 12.71
C ASN A 35 -5.82 11.60 11.86
N GLU A 36 -5.61 12.59 11.01
CA GLU A 36 -4.43 12.73 10.13
C GLU A 36 -3.09 12.87 10.90
N HIS A 37 -3.15 13.09 12.21
CA HIS A 37 -2.00 13.19 13.11
C HIS A 37 -1.79 11.94 13.97
N CYS A 38 -2.53 10.86 13.70
CA CYS A 38 -2.54 9.63 14.50
C CYS A 38 -3.08 9.82 15.93
N GLN A 39 -3.77 10.93 16.18
CA GLN A 39 -4.39 11.25 17.47
C GLN A 39 -5.76 10.60 17.57
N THR A 40 -6.06 10.01 18.72
CA THR A 40 -7.37 9.40 19.00
C THR A 40 -8.42 10.46 19.36
N SER A 41 -9.61 10.03 19.80
CA SER A 41 -10.63 10.94 20.35
C SER A 41 -10.21 11.62 21.66
N HIS A 42 -9.12 11.18 22.30
CA HIS A 42 -8.53 11.86 23.45
C HIS A 42 -7.25 12.58 23.02
N PRO A 43 -7.07 13.88 23.37
CA PRO A 43 -5.98 14.69 22.82
C PRO A 43 -4.57 14.21 23.21
N ASP A 44 -4.43 13.57 24.37
CA ASP A 44 -3.13 13.06 24.85
C ASP A 44 -2.85 11.60 24.47
N ILE A 45 -3.75 10.93 23.73
CA ILE A 45 -3.61 9.52 23.37
C ILE A 45 -3.53 9.38 21.85
N TYR A 46 -2.53 8.63 21.40
CA TYR A 46 -2.24 8.38 19.99
C TYR A 46 -2.25 6.87 19.72
N ALA A 47 -2.57 6.50 18.48
CA ALA A 47 -2.48 5.11 18.01
C ALA A 47 -1.91 5.07 16.60
N ALA A 48 -1.11 4.04 16.31
CA ALA A 48 -0.43 3.90 15.03
C ALA A 48 -0.20 2.41 14.68
N GLY A 49 0.00 2.13 13.39
CA GLY A 49 0.15 0.79 12.83
C GLY A 49 -1.18 0.08 12.65
N ASP A 50 -1.13 -1.26 12.69
CA ASP A 50 -2.26 -2.14 12.37
C ASP A 50 -3.47 -1.98 13.31
N VAL A 51 -3.27 -1.36 14.48
CA VAL A 51 -4.35 -1.10 15.46
C VAL A 51 -5.16 0.15 15.15
N ALA A 52 -4.74 0.96 14.17
CA ALA A 52 -5.35 2.25 13.87
C ALA A 52 -6.13 2.25 12.55
N THR A 53 -7.30 2.88 12.55
CA THR A 53 -8.05 3.26 11.35
C THR A 53 -7.93 4.76 11.14
N GLN A 54 -7.63 5.19 9.91
CA GLN A 54 -7.51 6.60 9.56
C GLN A 54 -8.67 7.04 8.66
N LEU A 55 -9.19 8.24 8.92
CA LEU A 55 -10.18 8.87 8.05
C LEU A 55 -9.55 9.17 6.68
N ARG A 56 -10.16 8.65 5.62
CA ARG A 56 -9.73 8.88 4.23
C ARG A 56 -10.51 10.05 3.62
N ALA A 57 -10.05 10.53 2.46
CA ALA A 57 -10.65 11.66 1.76
C ALA A 57 -12.12 11.45 1.35
N ASP A 58 -12.56 10.19 1.27
CA ASP A 58 -13.96 9.80 1.01
C ASP A 58 -14.83 9.76 2.29
N GLY A 59 -14.29 10.21 3.43
CA GLY A 59 -14.99 10.26 4.71
C GLY A 59 -15.12 8.91 5.40
N GLN A 60 -14.44 7.87 4.93
CA GLN A 60 -14.47 6.53 5.54
C GLN A 60 -13.19 6.24 6.31
N TYR A 61 -13.33 5.62 7.48
CA TYR A 61 -12.19 5.08 8.22
C TYR A 61 -11.69 3.81 7.56
N ARG A 62 -10.37 3.71 7.35
CA ARG A 62 -9.74 2.50 6.79
C ARG A 62 -8.49 2.11 7.57
N ARG A 63 -8.37 0.80 7.78
CA ARG A 63 -7.19 0.14 8.36
C ARG A 63 -6.23 -0.27 7.25
N VAL A 64 -4.93 -0.17 7.50
CA VAL A 64 -3.88 -0.58 6.54
C VAL A 64 -2.85 -1.41 7.28
N GLU A 65 -2.75 -2.68 6.91
CA GLU A 65 -1.93 -3.71 7.55
C GLU A 65 -0.58 -3.86 6.82
N THR A 66 0.17 -2.77 6.68
CA THR A 66 1.43 -2.79 5.95
C THR A 66 2.56 -2.21 6.78
N TRP A 67 3.77 -2.76 6.58
CA TRP A 67 4.98 -2.25 7.19
C TRP A 67 5.21 -0.76 6.91
N GLU A 68 4.94 -0.32 5.67
CA GLU A 68 5.09 1.09 5.29
C GLU A 68 4.09 1.97 6.06
N ASN A 69 2.84 1.54 6.21
CA ASN A 69 1.85 2.29 6.99
C ASN A 69 2.29 2.47 8.45
N ALA A 70 2.76 1.40 9.09
CA ALA A 70 3.27 1.48 10.46
C ALA A 70 4.44 2.48 10.59
N ASN A 71 5.37 2.45 9.64
CA ASN A 71 6.52 3.38 9.61
C ASN A 71 6.08 4.84 9.39
N LEU A 72 5.18 5.06 8.41
CA LEU A 72 4.66 6.38 8.09
C LEU A 72 3.88 6.99 9.26
N GLN A 73 3.00 6.21 9.90
CA GLN A 73 2.22 6.69 11.05
C GLN A 73 3.12 7.04 12.25
N ALA A 74 4.18 6.28 12.50
CA ALA A 74 5.17 6.64 13.51
C ALA A 74 5.85 8.00 13.21
N GLY A 75 6.20 8.24 11.94
CA GLY A 75 6.75 9.52 11.50
C GLY A 75 5.76 10.68 11.60
N ILE A 76 4.48 10.44 11.29
CA ILE A 76 3.39 11.43 11.43
C ILE A 76 3.22 11.79 12.91
N PHE A 77 3.10 10.80 13.80
CA PHE A 77 3.01 11.06 15.23
C PHE A 77 4.19 11.91 15.74
N ALA A 78 5.42 11.50 15.45
CA ALA A 78 6.62 12.21 15.91
C ALA A 78 6.66 13.67 15.43
N ARG A 79 6.33 13.92 14.16
CA ARG A 79 6.28 15.27 13.59
C ARG A 79 5.19 16.13 14.20
N HIS A 80 4.01 15.56 14.45
CA HIS A 80 2.92 16.29 15.08
C HIS A 80 3.30 16.76 16.49
N VAL A 81 3.85 15.88 17.33
CA VAL A 81 4.31 16.21 18.68
C VAL A 81 5.44 17.26 18.67
N MET A 82 6.29 17.22 17.65
CA MET A 82 7.40 18.17 17.49
C MET A 82 7.01 19.47 16.77
N SER A 83 5.74 19.66 16.39
CA SER A 83 5.29 20.80 15.58
C SER A 83 6.07 20.97 14.27
N VAL A 84 6.42 19.85 13.63
CA VAL A 84 7.11 19.79 12.33
C VAL A 84 6.11 19.44 11.25
N GLU A 85 6.22 20.08 10.09
CA GLU A 85 5.34 19.82 8.95
C GLU A 85 5.45 18.37 8.44
N HIS A 86 4.31 17.80 8.03
CA HIS A 86 4.23 16.50 7.40
C HIS A 86 4.68 16.56 5.95
N PRO A 87 5.50 15.60 5.48
CA PRO A 87 5.73 15.47 4.05
C PRO A 87 4.42 15.12 3.34
N LYS A 88 4.32 15.46 2.05
CA LYS A 88 3.20 15.00 1.21
C LYS A 88 3.10 13.48 1.27
N ALA A 89 1.86 12.98 1.40
CA ALA A 89 1.59 11.56 1.40
C ALA A 89 2.05 10.92 0.08
N ASN A 90 2.73 9.78 0.21
CA ASN A 90 3.03 8.94 -0.94
C ASN A 90 1.85 7.97 -1.18
N PRO A 91 1.65 7.51 -2.43
CA PRO A 91 0.75 6.41 -2.71
C PRO A 91 1.10 5.19 -1.86
N ALA A 92 0.08 4.55 -1.28
CA ALA A 92 0.25 3.39 -0.41
C ALA A 92 1.00 2.27 -1.13
N TRP A 93 1.96 1.66 -0.47
CA TRP A 93 2.76 0.58 -1.02
C TRP A 93 2.96 -0.57 -0.02
N PHE A 94 3.09 -1.77 -0.57
CA PHE A 94 3.51 -2.94 0.15
C PHE A 94 4.19 -3.94 -0.78
N TRP A 95 4.80 -4.97 -0.22
CA TRP A 95 5.44 -6.03 -0.98
C TRP A 95 5.18 -7.39 -0.35
N THR A 96 5.42 -8.43 -1.14
CA THR A 96 5.53 -9.80 -0.65
C THR A 96 6.66 -10.48 -1.41
N ASP A 97 7.45 -11.26 -0.66
CA ASP A 97 8.41 -12.19 -1.22
C ASP A 97 7.80 -13.58 -1.14
N GLN A 98 7.58 -14.20 -2.29
CA GLN A 98 7.08 -15.57 -2.37
C GLN A 98 8.12 -16.41 -3.09
N LEU A 99 8.77 -17.29 -2.33
CA LEU A 99 9.92 -18.07 -2.79
C LEU A 99 11.04 -17.14 -3.28
N ASP A 100 11.33 -17.16 -4.58
CA ASP A 100 12.37 -16.40 -5.26
C ASP A 100 11.80 -15.25 -6.10
N ILE A 101 10.55 -14.85 -5.85
CA ILE A 101 9.86 -13.78 -6.60
C ILE A 101 9.47 -12.65 -5.64
N ASN A 102 9.92 -11.44 -5.97
CA ASN A 102 9.52 -10.21 -5.29
C ASN A 102 8.36 -9.55 -6.04
N TYR A 103 7.23 -9.39 -5.34
CA TYR A 103 6.07 -8.65 -5.81
C TYR A 103 5.93 -7.36 -5.01
N GLN A 104 5.75 -6.24 -5.69
CA GLN A 104 5.46 -4.97 -5.03
C GLN A 104 4.24 -4.31 -5.64
N PHE A 105 3.45 -3.66 -4.79
CA PHE A 105 2.15 -3.09 -5.13
C PHE A 105 2.14 -1.63 -4.69
N VAL A 106 1.55 -0.76 -5.51
CA VAL A 106 1.38 0.66 -5.19
C VAL A 106 0.06 1.19 -5.71
N GLY A 107 -0.58 2.05 -4.94
CA GLY A 107 -1.79 2.76 -5.36
C GLY A 107 -3.05 1.92 -5.29
N ASP A 108 -3.99 2.17 -6.19
CA ASP A 108 -5.31 1.56 -6.19
C ASP A 108 -5.30 0.19 -6.87
N MET A 109 -5.52 -0.86 -6.10
CA MET A 109 -5.60 -2.24 -6.60
C MET A 109 -6.94 -2.55 -7.29
N ALA A 110 -7.94 -1.66 -7.16
CA ALA A 110 -9.23 -1.74 -7.83
C ALA A 110 -9.25 -0.97 -9.17
N ALA A 111 -8.07 -0.67 -9.75
CA ALA A 111 -7.96 -0.08 -11.07
C ALA A 111 -8.85 -0.80 -12.10
N ALA A 112 -9.48 -0.03 -13.00
CA ALA A 112 -10.42 -0.57 -13.97
C ALA A 112 -9.75 -1.51 -14.98
N GLU A 113 -8.50 -1.23 -15.35
CA GLU A 113 -7.71 -2.00 -16.29
C GLU A 113 -6.29 -2.23 -15.77
N TRP A 114 -5.71 -3.39 -16.12
CA TRP A 114 -4.33 -3.75 -15.81
C TRP A 114 -3.57 -4.07 -17.08
N ILE A 115 -2.51 -3.32 -17.35
CA ILE A 115 -1.77 -3.38 -18.61
C ILE A 115 -0.30 -3.75 -18.34
N VAL A 116 0.17 -4.80 -19.00
CA VAL A 116 1.52 -5.37 -18.79
C VAL A 116 2.55 -4.66 -19.67
N ARG A 117 3.65 -4.21 -19.05
CA ARG A 117 4.89 -3.78 -19.70
C ARG A 117 5.94 -4.87 -19.53
N GLY A 118 6.41 -5.41 -20.67
CA GLY A 118 7.27 -6.59 -20.71
C GLY A 118 6.47 -7.87 -20.97
N GLU A 119 7.03 -9.01 -20.58
CA GLU A 119 6.40 -10.32 -20.77
C GLU A 119 6.24 -11.04 -19.44
N ILE A 120 5.07 -11.63 -19.21
CA ILE A 120 4.84 -12.53 -18.07
C ILE A 120 5.38 -13.91 -18.45
N ARG A 121 6.48 -14.30 -17.81
CA ARG A 121 7.20 -15.57 -18.07
C ARG A 121 7.36 -16.36 -16.77
N PRO A 122 6.30 -17.01 -16.24
CA PRO A 122 6.33 -17.63 -14.92
C PRO A 122 7.39 -18.73 -14.77
N GLU A 123 7.72 -19.40 -15.87
CA GLU A 123 8.74 -20.44 -15.97
C GLU A 123 10.14 -19.93 -15.61
N LEU A 124 10.39 -18.62 -15.74
CA LEU A 124 11.68 -17.99 -15.41
C LEU A 124 11.83 -17.63 -13.92
N ARG A 125 10.75 -17.65 -13.15
CA ARG A 125 10.73 -17.32 -11.71
C ARG A 125 11.50 -16.03 -11.38
N ALA A 126 12.60 -16.12 -10.62
CA ALA A 126 13.47 -14.99 -10.27
C ALA A 126 13.98 -14.15 -11.47
N ALA A 127 14.07 -14.73 -12.67
CA ALA A 127 14.49 -14.03 -13.88
C ALA A 127 13.31 -13.38 -14.65
N SER A 128 12.06 -13.66 -14.26
CA SER A 128 10.86 -13.02 -14.82
C SER A 128 10.73 -11.61 -14.25
N SER A 129 10.83 -10.58 -15.09
CA SER A 129 10.78 -9.17 -14.65
C SER A 129 9.84 -8.36 -15.52
N PHE A 130 8.78 -7.81 -14.93
CA PHE A 130 7.78 -7.02 -15.65
C PHE A 130 7.05 -6.05 -14.71
N VAL A 131 6.31 -5.12 -15.31
CA VAL A 131 5.52 -4.11 -14.61
C VAL A 131 4.08 -4.17 -15.10
N LEU A 132 3.11 -3.99 -14.21
CA LEU A 132 1.72 -3.75 -14.58
C LEU A 132 1.34 -2.33 -14.18
N PHE A 133 0.69 -1.62 -15.11
CA PHE A 133 0.04 -0.35 -14.85
C PHE A 133 -1.44 -0.59 -14.57
N GLY A 134 -1.92 -0.12 -13.42
CA GLY A 134 -3.34 -0.05 -13.11
C GLY A 134 -3.88 1.30 -13.61
N VAL A 135 -4.84 1.25 -14.52
CA VAL A 135 -5.39 2.43 -15.20
C VAL A 135 -6.90 2.54 -14.96
N THR A 136 -7.35 3.73 -14.59
CA THR A 136 -8.78 4.09 -14.50
C THR A 136 -8.98 5.41 -15.20
N ASP A 137 -9.95 5.51 -16.10
CA ASP A 137 -10.24 6.70 -16.90
C ASP A 137 -9.00 7.28 -17.62
N GLY A 138 -8.12 6.40 -18.10
CA GLY A 138 -6.87 6.77 -18.77
C GLY A 138 -5.76 7.28 -17.84
N VAL A 139 -5.96 7.33 -16.53
CA VAL A 139 -4.96 7.76 -15.54
C VAL A 139 -4.33 6.55 -14.86
N ILE A 140 -3.00 6.59 -14.65
CA ILE A 140 -2.29 5.58 -13.85
C ILE A 140 -2.64 5.79 -12.37
N VAL A 141 -3.40 4.85 -11.80
CA VAL A 141 -3.85 4.87 -10.41
C VAL A 141 -3.19 3.79 -9.55
N GLY A 142 -2.65 2.75 -10.19
CA GLY A 142 -2.02 1.61 -9.53
C GLY A 142 -0.79 1.11 -10.27
N GLY A 143 0.02 0.31 -9.59
CA GLY A 143 1.20 -0.29 -10.18
C GLY A 143 1.61 -1.57 -9.46
N ILE A 144 2.05 -2.57 -10.23
CA ILE A 144 2.64 -3.80 -9.71
C ILE A 144 3.99 -4.01 -10.37
N THR A 145 5.02 -4.32 -9.59
CA THR A 145 6.30 -4.78 -10.12
C THR A 145 6.54 -6.22 -9.70
N VAL A 146 7.06 -7.03 -10.63
CA VAL A 146 7.51 -8.39 -10.36
C VAL A 146 8.98 -8.46 -10.71
N ASN A 147 9.84 -8.70 -9.71
CA ASN A 147 11.31 -8.62 -9.80
C ASN A 147 11.86 -7.31 -10.42
N ALA A 148 11.04 -6.25 -10.45
CA ALA A 148 11.35 -4.95 -11.04
C ALA A 148 11.30 -3.83 -9.99
N ALA A 149 11.82 -4.09 -8.78
CA ALA A 149 11.79 -3.18 -7.64
C ALA A 149 12.30 -1.75 -7.95
N LYS A 150 13.27 -1.62 -8.86
CA LYS A 150 13.84 -0.34 -9.30
C LYS A 150 12.81 0.62 -9.91
N ASP A 151 11.74 0.08 -10.48
CA ASP A 151 10.70 0.83 -11.19
C ASP A 151 9.62 1.36 -10.24
N MET A 152 9.53 0.81 -9.03
CA MET A 152 8.46 1.12 -8.07
C MET A 152 8.40 2.60 -7.69
N ARG A 153 9.55 3.24 -7.48
CA ARG A 153 9.61 4.69 -7.18
C ARG A 153 9.05 5.55 -8.31
N HIS A 154 9.13 5.08 -9.55
CA HIS A 154 8.64 5.79 -10.73
C HIS A 154 7.12 5.64 -10.86
N LEU A 155 6.58 4.47 -10.54
CA LEU A 155 5.14 4.25 -10.40
C LEU A 155 4.54 5.14 -9.29
N LYS A 156 5.17 5.20 -8.10
CA LYS A 156 4.77 6.13 -7.02
C LYS A 156 4.67 7.58 -7.52
N LYS A 157 5.65 8.02 -8.30
CA LYS A 157 5.70 9.38 -8.86
C LYS A 157 4.61 9.62 -9.92
N MET A 158 4.37 8.67 -10.80
CA MET A 158 3.32 8.75 -11.83
C MET A 158 1.92 8.85 -11.20
N ILE A 159 1.64 8.00 -10.21
CA ILE A 159 0.36 8.00 -9.48
C ILE A 159 0.18 9.33 -8.74
N GLY A 160 1.20 9.79 -8.02
CA GLY A 160 1.14 11.07 -7.29
C GLY A 160 0.97 12.31 -8.18
N LYS A 161 1.27 12.19 -9.48
CA LYS A 161 1.07 13.24 -10.49
C LYS A 161 -0.16 13.02 -11.37
N GLN A 162 -0.90 11.93 -11.18
CA GLN A 162 -2.04 11.55 -12.03
C GLN A 162 -1.66 11.50 -13.52
N VAL A 163 -0.54 10.84 -13.85
CA VAL A 163 -0.06 10.73 -15.23
C VAL A 163 -1.07 9.97 -16.10
N ILE A 164 -1.35 10.52 -17.28
CA ILE A 164 -2.15 9.87 -18.32
C ILE A 164 -1.36 8.70 -18.91
N PHE A 165 -1.97 7.53 -18.93
CA PHE A 165 -1.42 6.35 -19.57
C PHE A 165 -1.33 6.56 -21.08
N ASP A 166 -0.17 6.23 -21.62
CA ASP A 166 0.18 6.37 -23.04
C ASP A 166 0.89 5.08 -23.44
N ALA A 167 0.24 4.27 -24.26
CA ALA A 167 0.74 2.94 -24.61
C ALA A 167 2.09 2.99 -25.32
N GLU A 168 2.32 3.99 -26.18
CA GLU A 168 3.58 4.10 -26.95
C GLU A 168 4.76 4.36 -26.01
N LYS A 169 4.56 5.15 -24.95
CA LYS A 169 5.61 5.46 -23.96
C LYS A 169 5.72 4.38 -22.88
N HIS A 170 4.61 4.04 -22.27
CA HIS A 170 4.59 3.23 -21.05
C HIS A 170 4.75 1.74 -21.34
N LEU A 171 4.54 1.26 -22.57
CA LEU A 171 4.78 -0.13 -22.94
C LEU A 171 6.12 -0.37 -23.66
N ASP A 172 6.79 0.68 -24.17
CA ASP A 172 8.11 0.55 -24.77
C ASP A 172 9.16 0.19 -23.71
N VAL A 173 9.53 -1.09 -23.64
CA VAL A 173 10.52 -1.65 -22.69
C VAL A 173 11.91 -1.03 -22.80
N LEU A 174 12.25 -0.38 -23.90
CA LEU A 174 13.53 0.33 -24.08
C LEU A 174 13.54 1.71 -23.38
N GLN A 175 12.36 2.26 -23.08
CA GLN A 175 12.24 3.54 -22.40
C GLN A 175 12.46 3.39 -20.89
N ASP A 176 13.33 4.22 -20.30
CA ASP A 176 13.50 4.25 -18.85
C ASP A 176 12.30 4.94 -18.19
N LEU A 177 11.57 4.23 -17.32
CA LEU A 177 10.42 4.78 -16.59
C LEU A 177 10.79 6.03 -15.78
N ARG A 178 12.06 6.18 -15.38
CA ARG A 178 12.56 7.40 -14.73
C ARG A 178 12.32 8.66 -15.56
N LYS A 179 12.44 8.57 -16.89
CA LYS A 179 12.36 9.71 -17.81
C LYS A 179 10.92 10.11 -18.12
N ILE A 180 9.97 9.19 -17.96
CA ILE A 180 8.56 9.41 -18.27
C ILE A 180 7.66 9.50 -17.03
N ALA A 181 8.23 9.38 -15.82
CA ALA A 181 7.54 9.56 -14.53
C ALA A 181 7.44 11.02 -14.04
#